data_AF-A0A8S3IA71-F1
#
_entry.id   AF-A0A8S3IA71-F1
#
_cell.length_a   1.000
_cell.length_b   1.000
_cell.length_c   1.000
_cell.angle_alpha   90.00
_cell.angle_beta   90.00
_cell.angle_gamma   90.00
#
_symmetry.space_group_name_H-M   'P 1'
#
loop_
_entity.id
_entity.type
_entity.pdbx_description
1 polymer ?
#
loop_
_entity_poly.entity_id
_entity_poly.type
_entity_poly.pdbx_seq_one_letter_code
_entity_poly.pdbx_strand_id
1 'polypeptide(L)'
;MSDNDFLCSYSQHCAADCSCCDFEACDCHSVCPPECLCLHDTSWSNHIIQCQQRNLIDIHIHLPETITELNYEGNHIEDLKSFTFVGKKVLNKLNLAKNDIRNLTNDTFCGAANLREINLSYNRNLKIKLSSFNELFSCLKYLQYIILSEEQIYQDDKLSHEWILESNNDLLRLIRIKQQLSL
;
A
#
# COMPACT_ATOMS: atom_id res chain seq x y z
N MET A 1 -21.55 14.85 -3.28
CA MET A 1 -20.42 14.94 -4.23
C MET A 1 -19.23 14.40 -3.49
N SER A 2 -18.54 13.41 -4.05
CA SER A 2 -17.36 12.79 -3.43
C SER A 2 -16.11 13.56 -3.84
N ASP A 3 -15.05 13.59 -3.02
CA ASP A 3 -13.81 14.30 -3.36
C ASP A 3 -13.17 13.78 -4.68
N ASN A 4 -13.52 12.55 -5.10
CA ASN A 4 -13.10 11.94 -6.36
C ASN A 4 -13.73 12.59 -7.60
N ASP A 5 -14.78 13.40 -7.46
CA ASP A 5 -15.51 14.04 -8.56
C ASP A 5 -14.66 15.14 -9.25
N PHE A 6 -13.51 15.52 -8.67
CA PHE A 6 -12.61 16.58 -9.15
C PHE A 6 -11.27 16.08 -9.68
N LEU A 7 -11.11 14.78 -9.90
CA LEU A 7 -9.86 14.19 -10.39
C LEU A 7 -9.84 14.07 -11.93
N CYS A 8 -8.67 14.32 -12.53
CA CYS A 8 -8.40 14.19 -13.95
C CYS A 8 -7.71 12.85 -14.25
N SER A 9 -8.05 12.21 -15.37
CA SER A 9 -7.37 10.98 -15.83
C SER A 9 -6.17 11.28 -16.72
N TYR A 10 -5.17 10.41 -16.72
CA TYR A 10 -3.98 10.54 -17.58
C TYR A 10 -3.43 9.18 -18.05
N SER A 11 -2.72 9.18 -19.17
CA SER A 11 -2.03 7.98 -19.72
C SER A 11 -0.51 8.02 -19.52
N GLN A 12 0.10 9.21 -19.44
CA GLN A 12 1.52 9.39 -19.15
C GLN A 12 1.74 10.60 -18.25
N HIS A 13 2.68 10.49 -17.32
CA HIS A 13 3.11 11.57 -16.44
C HIS A 13 4.65 11.66 -16.45
N CYS A 14 5.17 12.86 -16.67
CA CYS A 14 6.60 13.18 -16.55
C CYS A 14 6.73 14.37 -15.60
N ALA A 15 7.32 14.15 -14.42
CA ALA A 15 7.57 15.24 -13.48
C ALA A 15 8.59 16.24 -14.05
N ALA A 16 8.37 17.53 -13.84
CA ALA A 16 9.19 18.60 -14.42
C ALA A 16 10.67 18.56 -13.97
N ASP A 17 10.95 18.04 -12.77
CA ASP A 17 12.30 17.90 -12.19
C ASP A 17 12.87 16.48 -12.34
N CYS A 18 12.33 15.68 -13.26
CA CYS A 18 12.78 14.30 -13.39
C CYS A 18 14.22 14.21 -13.93
N SER A 19 15.09 13.51 -13.19
CA SER A 19 16.42 13.12 -13.65
C SER A 19 16.31 11.79 -14.38
N CYS A 20 16.77 11.71 -15.63
CA CYS A 20 16.88 10.42 -16.32
C CYS A 20 17.89 9.54 -15.57
N CYS A 21 17.41 8.42 -15.05
CA CYS A 21 18.15 7.46 -14.23
C CYS A 21 17.97 6.04 -14.78
N ASP A 22 19.03 5.24 -14.73
CA ASP A 22 18.99 3.81 -15.10
C ASP A 22 18.44 2.90 -13.98
N PHE A 23 17.85 3.49 -12.92
CA PHE A 23 17.35 2.75 -11.75
C PHE A 23 15.86 2.41 -11.90
N GLU A 24 15.42 1.33 -11.26
CA GLU A 24 14.03 0.85 -11.30
C GLU A 24 13.00 1.86 -10.77
N ALA A 25 13.42 2.80 -9.91
CA ALA A 25 12.59 3.86 -9.34
C ALA A 25 12.66 5.18 -10.12
N CYS A 26 12.73 5.13 -11.46
CA CYS A 26 12.87 6.33 -12.29
C CYS A 26 11.53 6.78 -12.90
N ASP A 27 11.12 8.01 -12.60
CA ASP A 27 9.78 8.54 -12.95
C ASP A 27 9.65 9.13 -14.35
N CYS A 28 10.76 9.30 -15.08
CA CYS A 28 10.79 10.06 -16.33
C CYS A 28 9.96 9.42 -17.45
N HIS A 29 9.55 8.16 -17.26
CA HIS A 29 8.71 7.39 -18.17
C HIS A 29 7.52 6.75 -17.48
N SER A 30 6.95 7.38 -16.44
CA SER A 30 5.78 6.84 -15.78
C SER A 30 4.58 6.80 -16.75
N VAL A 31 4.21 5.60 -17.16
CA VAL A 31 3.04 5.33 -18.01
C VAL A 31 1.97 4.71 -17.14
N CYS A 32 0.75 5.21 -17.25
CA CYS A 32 -0.39 4.58 -16.59
C CYS A 32 -0.55 3.17 -17.16
N PRO A 33 -0.50 2.10 -16.34
CA PRO A 33 -0.65 0.74 -16.84
C PRO A 33 -1.99 0.60 -17.59
N PRO A 34 -2.03 -0.09 -18.76
CA PRO A 34 -3.23 -0.20 -19.58
C PRO A 34 -4.45 -0.76 -18.85
N GLU A 35 -4.22 -1.60 -17.85
CA GLU A 35 -5.23 -2.25 -17.04
C GLU A 35 -5.79 -1.31 -15.94
N CYS A 36 -5.08 -0.22 -15.64
CA CYS A 36 -5.37 0.66 -14.53
C CYS A 36 -5.99 1.99 -14.96
N LEU A 37 -6.67 2.65 -14.02
CA LEU A 37 -7.13 4.02 -14.14
C LEU A 37 -6.26 4.91 -13.24
N CYS A 38 -5.53 5.84 -13.84
CA CYS A 38 -4.70 6.79 -13.10
C CYS A 38 -5.37 8.17 -13.06
N LEU A 39 -5.45 8.74 -11.86
CA LEU A 39 -6.23 9.94 -11.54
C LEU A 39 -5.37 10.93 -10.74
N HIS A 40 -5.58 12.22 -10.95
CA HIS A 40 -4.89 13.26 -10.17
C HIS A 40 -5.72 14.53 -9.97
N ASP A 41 -5.44 15.30 -8.92
CA ASP A 41 -5.95 16.67 -8.79
C ASP A 41 -5.04 17.67 -9.56
N THR A 42 -5.47 18.93 -9.65
CA THR A 42 -4.72 19.95 -10.40
C THR A 42 -3.30 20.19 -9.88
N SER A 43 -3.06 19.93 -8.58
CA SER A 43 -1.76 20.13 -7.94
C SER A 43 -0.91 18.86 -7.83
N TRP A 44 -1.43 17.71 -8.25
CA TRP A 44 -0.82 16.39 -8.05
C TRP A 44 -0.58 16.04 -6.57
N SER A 45 -1.28 16.72 -5.66
CA SER A 45 -1.31 16.40 -4.24
C SER A 45 -2.14 15.16 -3.93
N ASN A 46 -3.12 14.87 -4.79
CA ASN A 46 -3.87 13.63 -4.80
C ASN A 46 -3.57 12.93 -6.11
N HIS A 47 -2.89 11.80 -6.05
CA HIS A 47 -2.50 11.02 -7.20
C HIS A 47 -2.83 9.55 -6.93
N ILE A 48 -3.87 9.07 -7.60
CA ILE A 48 -4.52 7.80 -7.31
C ILE A 48 -4.37 6.88 -8.51
N ILE A 49 -3.98 5.62 -8.27
CA ILE A 49 -3.95 4.59 -9.30
C ILE A 49 -4.87 3.43 -8.89
N GLN A 50 -5.85 3.13 -9.74
CA GLN A 50 -6.88 2.13 -9.53
C GLN A 50 -6.70 0.95 -10.52
N CYS A 51 -6.25 -0.18 -10.00
CA CYS A 51 -5.94 -1.41 -10.72
C CYS A 51 -6.82 -2.59 -10.26
N GLN A 52 -8.02 -2.32 -9.76
CA GLN A 52 -8.88 -3.34 -9.13
C GLN A 52 -9.44 -4.34 -10.14
N GLN A 53 -9.50 -5.62 -9.78
CA GLN A 53 -10.18 -6.68 -10.56
C GLN A 53 -9.69 -6.79 -12.01
N ARG A 54 -8.36 -6.74 -12.21
CA ARG A 54 -7.71 -6.77 -13.52
C ARG A 54 -6.97 -8.06 -13.82
N ASN A 55 -7.06 -9.07 -12.94
CA ASN A 55 -6.32 -10.33 -13.01
C ASN A 55 -4.80 -10.15 -13.00
N LEU A 56 -4.30 -9.10 -12.35
CA LEU A 56 -2.87 -8.85 -12.23
C LEU A 56 -2.22 -9.89 -11.32
N ILE A 57 -1.00 -10.30 -11.65
CA ILE A 57 -0.22 -11.28 -10.88
C ILE A 57 0.96 -10.62 -10.16
N ASP A 58 1.28 -9.37 -10.50
CA ASP A 58 2.36 -8.57 -9.95
C ASP A 58 1.96 -7.08 -9.84
N ILE A 59 2.83 -6.31 -9.20
CA ILE A 59 2.73 -4.86 -9.12
C ILE A 59 3.65 -4.26 -10.18
N HIS A 60 3.13 -3.32 -10.97
CA HIS A 60 3.92 -2.63 -12.00
C HIS A 60 5.08 -1.83 -11.38
N ILE A 61 6.30 -2.03 -11.87
CA ILE A 61 7.52 -1.39 -11.32
C ILE A 61 7.69 0.10 -11.72
N HIS A 62 6.99 0.55 -12.78
CA HIS A 62 7.13 1.89 -13.36
C HIS A 62 5.98 2.84 -13.00
N LEU A 63 5.38 2.66 -11.82
CA LEU A 63 4.41 3.63 -11.32
C LEU A 63 5.12 4.95 -10.95
N PRO A 64 4.46 6.11 -11.02
CA PRO A 64 5.01 7.39 -10.57
C PRO A 64 5.38 7.38 -9.07
N GLU A 65 6.42 8.09 -8.66
CA GLU A 65 6.81 8.34 -7.25
C GLU A 65 5.83 9.26 -6.53
N THR A 66 5.13 10.11 -7.27
CA THR A 66 4.14 11.07 -6.75
C THR A 66 2.82 10.42 -6.33
N ILE A 67 2.65 9.11 -6.51
CA ILE A 67 1.41 8.41 -6.13
C ILE A 67 1.14 8.54 -4.63
N THR A 68 -0.09 8.89 -4.29
CA THR A 68 -0.55 9.03 -2.92
C THR A 68 -1.45 7.88 -2.51
N GLU A 69 -2.21 7.31 -3.43
CA GLU A 69 -3.08 6.16 -3.18
C GLU A 69 -2.96 5.10 -4.28
N LEU A 70 -2.85 3.83 -3.87
CA LEU A 70 -2.67 2.71 -4.78
C LEU A 70 -3.64 1.58 -4.43
N ASN A 71 -4.43 1.15 -5.41
CA ASN A 71 -5.48 0.16 -5.22
C ASN A 71 -5.36 -1.01 -6.21
N TYR A 72 -4.93 -2.16 -5.69
CA TYR A 72 -4.80 -3.43 -6.40
C TYR A 72 -5.77 -4.50 -5.87
N GLU A 73 -6.89 -4.09 -5.27
CA GLU A 73 -7.86 -5.04 -4.72
C GLU A 73 -8.38 -6.03 -5.77
N GLY A 74 -8.53 -7.30 -5.39
CA GLY A 74 -9.20 -8.30 -6.22
C GLY A 74 -8.36 -8.76 -7.42
N ASN A 75 -7.06 -8.87 -7.24
CA ASN A 75 -6.13 -9.43 -8.23
C ASN A 75 -5.56 -10.78 -7.72
N HIS A 76 -4.54 -11.32 -8.40
CA HIS A 76 -3.90 -12.60 -8.09
C HIS A 76 -2.44 -12.41 -7.68
N ILE A 77 -2.13 -11.31 -7.00
CA ILE A 77 -0.76 -11.01 -6.58
C ILE A 77 -0.36 -11.97 -5.46
N GLU A 78 0.69 -12.76 -5.67
CA GLU A 78 1.14 -13.78 -4.71
C GLU A 78 2.37 -13.34 -3.90
N ASP A 79 3.29 -12.63 -4.55
CA ASP A 79 4.60 -12.31 -4.00
C ASP A 79 4.83 -10.80 -4.00
N LEU A 80 5.19 -10.28 -2.82
CA LEU A 80 5.73 -8.93 -2.67
C LEU A 80 7.21 -9.07 -2.30
N LYS A 81 8.08 -8.59 -3.17
CA LYS A 81 9.53 -8.56 -2.91
C LYS A 81 9.86 -7.47 -1.89
N SER A 82 11.02 -7.61 -1.24
CA SER A 82 11.59 -6.49 -0.47
C SER A 82 11.69 -5.25 -1.36
N PHE A 83 11.31 -4.10 -0.81
CA PHE A 83 11.30 -2.82 -1.52
C PHE A 83 10.39 -2.76 -2.77
N THR A 84 9.32 -3.56 -2.83
CA THR A 84 8.33 -3.50 -3.94
C THR A 84 7.83 -2.07 -4.22
N PHE A 85 7.71 -1.24 -3.18
CA PHE A 85 7.26 0.16 -3.29
C PHE A 85 8.41 1.18 -3.21
N VAL A 86 9.61 0.82 -3.68
CA VAL A 86 10.77 1.72 -3.69
C VAL A 86 10.46 3.04 -4.40
N GLY A 87 10.94 4.15 -3.85
CA GLY A 87 10.72 5.49 -4.39
C GLY A 87 9.33 6.08 -4.09
N LYS A 88 8.35 5.28 -3.65
CA LYS A 88 6.96 5.71 -3.42
C LYS A 88 6.78 6.40 -2.06
N LYS A 89 7.63 7.38 -1.80
CA LYS A 89 7.78 8.02 -0.48
C LYS A 89 6.53 8.78 -0.05
N VAL A 90 5.71 9.27 -0.98
CA VAL A 90 4.47 10.02 -0.66
C VAL A 90 3.21 9.16 -0.65
N LEU A 91 3.33 7.85 -0.96
CA LEU A 91 2.23 6.89 -0.87
C LEU A 91 1.73 6.82 0.57
N ASN A 92 0.44 7.07 0.77
CA ASN A 92 -0.20 7.10 2.08
C ASN A 92 -1.23 5.98 2.28
N LYS A 93 -1.91 5.53 1.21
CA LYS A 93 -2.88 4.43 1.24
C LYS A 93 -2.55 3.35 0.23
N LEU A 94 -2.53 2.11 0.69
CA LEU A 94 -2.30 0.94 -0.13
C LEU A 94 -3.38 -0.11 0.12
N ASN A 95 -4.15 -0.44 -0.92
CA ASN A 95 -5.14 -1.50 -0.88
C ASN A 95 -4.68 -2.71 -1.71
N LEU A 96 -4.39 -3.80 -1.03
CA LEU A 96 -4.00 -5.11 -1.57
C LEU A 96 -4.98 -6.20 -1.15
N ALA A 97 -6.20 -5.82 -0.71
CA ALA A 97 -7.18 -6.77 -0.26
C ALA A 97 -7.58 -7.75 -1.37
N LYS A 98 -8.00 -8.96 -0.99
CA LYS A 98 -8.46 -10.00 -1.93
C LYS A 98 -7.43 -10.30 -3.02
N ASN A 99 -6.18 -10.49 -2.62
CA ASN A 99 -5.12 -11.06 -3.45
C ASN A 99 -4.73 -12.45 -2.90
N ASP A 100 -3.69 -13.06 -3.46
CA ASP A 100 -3.17 -14.36 -3.03
C ASP A 100 -1.82 -14.24 -2.31
N ILE A 101 -1.54 -13.08 -1.69
CA ILE A 101 -0.27 -12.79 -1.03
C ILE A 101 0.00 -13.87 0.03
N ARG A 102 1.22 -14.41 0.03
CA ARG A 102 1.60 -15.51 0.94
C ARG A 102 2.51 -15.06 2.07
N ASN A 103 3.48 -14.20 1.77
CA ASN A 103 4.52 -13.81 2.71
C ASN A 103 4.80 -12.32 2.62
N LEU A 104 5.23 -11.75 3.75
CA LEU A 104 5.74 -10.40 3.85
C LEU A 104 7.11 -10.44 4.54
N THR A 105 8.01 -9.58 4.08
CA THR A 105 9.32 -9.35 4.71
C THR A 105 9.33 -8.00 5.41
N ASN A 106 10.24 -7.82 6.37
CA ASN A 106 10.41 -6.54 7.08
C ASN A 106 10.66 -5.35 6.14
N ASP A 107 11.20 -5.62 4.95
CA ASP A 107 11.56 -4.61 3.95
C ASP A 107 10.50 -4.40 2.87
N THR A 108 9.41 -5.18 2.86
CA THR A 108 8.40 -5.17 1.78
C THR A 108 7.84 -3.77 1.54
N PHE A 109 7.53 -3.04 2.61
CA PHE A 109 6.90 -1.71 2.54
C PHE A 109 7.87 -0.54 2.74
N CYS A 110 9.15 -0.79 3.03
CA CYS A 110 10.08 0.27 3.45
C CYS A 110 10.40 1.32 2.38
N GLY A 111 10.11 1.04 1.12
CA GLY A 111 10.18 2.03 0.03
C GLY A 111 9.13 3.14 0.13
N ALA A 112 8.02 2.88 0.84
CA ALA A 112 6.87 3.78 0.98
C ALA A 112 6.77 4.33 2.41
N ALA A 113 7.76 5.14 2.79
CA ALA A 113 7.97 5.58 4.16
C ALA A 113 6.79 6.35 4.81
N ASN A 114 5.94 6.99 4.01
CA ASN A 114 4.77 7.75 4.50
C ASN A 114 3.45 6.96 4.49
N LEU A 115 3.49 5.63 4.30
CA LEU A 115 2.28 4.80 4.39
C LEU A 115 1.60 5.00 5.74
N ARG A 116 0.30 5.26 5.69
CA ARG A 116 -0.59 5.46 6.84
C ARG A 116 -1.59 4.33 6.97
N GLU A 117 -2.05 3.80 5.84
CA GLU A 117 -3.11 2.80 5.78
C GLU A 117 -2.71 1.69 4.83
N ILE A 118 -2.79 0.45 5.31
CA ILE A 118 -2.54 -0.74 4.49
C ILE A 118 -3.71 -1.68 4.66
N ASN A 119 -4.35 -2.07 3.56
CA ASN A 119 -5.36 -3.11 3.57
C ASN A 119 -4.82 -4.38 2.93
N LEU A 120 -4.66 -5.44 3.73
CA LEU A 120 -4.20 -6.77 3.35
C LEU A 120 -5.28 -7.84 3.60
N SER A 121 -6.51 -7.42 3.93
CA SER A 121 -7.62 -8.32 4.20
C SER A 121 -7.88 -9.30 3.05
N TYR A 122 -8.41 -10.47 3.40
CA TYR A 122 -8.78 -11.51 2.44
C TYR A 122 -7.61 -12.05 1.59
N ASN A 123 -6.36 -11.88 2.04
CA ASN A 123 -5.23 -12.66 1.51
C ASN A 123 -5.13 -13.97 2.30
N ARG A 124 -5.94 -14.96 1.92
CA ARG A 124 -6.15 -16.22 2.67
C ARG A 124 -4.87 -17.01 2.97
N ASN A 125 -3.85 -16.88 2.12
CA ASN A 125 -2.56 -17.56 2.23
C ASN A 125 -1.57 -16.82 3.12
N LEU A 126 -1.84 -15.54 3.44
CA LEU A 126 -1.01 -14.72 4.30
C LEU A 126 -1.35 -15.00 5.76
N LYS A 127 -0.37 -15.50 6.52
CA LYS A 127 -0.47 -15.66 7.97
C LYS A 127 0.60 -14.82 8.66
N ILE A 128 0.19 -13.93 9.56
CA ILE A 128 1.08 -13.01 10.28
C ILE A 128 1.01 -13.32 11.77
N LYS A 129 2.19 -13.42 12.39
CA LYS A 129 2.32 -13.56 13.85
C LYS A 129 2.11 -12.21 14.51
N LEU A 130 1.25 -12.13 15.54
CA LEU A 130 1.03 -10.86 16.25
C LEU A 130 2.31 -10.32 16.88
N SER A 131 3.21 -11.22 17.27
CA SER A 131 4.51 -10.86 17.86
C SER A 131 5.48 -10.22 16.85
N SER A 132 5.34 -10.46 15.54
CA SER A 132 6.24 -9.92 14.51
C SER A 132 5.80 -8.57 13.93
N PHE A 133 4.62 -8.06 14.31
CA PHE A 133 4.06 -6.82 13.76
C PHE A 133 5.01 -5.62 13.87
N ASN A 134 5.66 -5.45 15.02
CA ASN A 134 6.58 -4.33 15.23
C ASN A 134 7.78 -4.37 14.28
N GLU A 135 8.30 -5.57 14.01
CA GLU A 135 9.45 -5.77 13.14
C GLU A 135 9.04 -5.59 11.68
N LEU A 136 7.93 -6.21 11.28
CA LEU A 136 7.40 -6.21 9.92
C LEU A 136 7.07 -4.80 9.42
N PHE A 137 6.63 -3.91 10.32
CA PHE A 137 6.24 -2.53 10.00
C PHE A 137 7.15 -1.49 10.69
N SER A 138 8.37 -1.89 11.05
CA SER A 138 9.32 -1.05 11.79
C SER A 138 9.71 0.23 11.04
N CYS A 139 9.88 0.14 9.72
CA CYS A 139 10.26 1.26 8.87
C CYS A 139 9.11 2.25 8.57
N LEU A 140 7.86 1.87 8.82
CA LEU A 140 6.69 2.70 8.52
C LEU A 140 6.34 3.62 9.70
N LYS A 141 7.11 4.70 9.82
CA LYS A 141 7.02 5.65 10.94
C LYS A 141 5.69 6.39 11.05
N TYR A 142 4.91 6.44 9.97
CA TYR A 142 3.62 7.13 9.87
C TYR A 142 2.42 6.17 9.72
N LEU A 143 2.64 4.87 9.86
CA LEU A 143 1.59 3.87 9.77
C LEU A 143 0.61 4.02 10.93
N GLN A 144 -0.64 4.27 10.61
CA GLN A 144 -1.73 4.47 11.56
C GLN A 144 -2.47 3.16 11.82
N TYR A 145 -2.84 2.44 10.76
CA TYR A 145 -3.52 1.16 10.90
C TYR A 145 -3.31 0.22 9.71
N ILE A 146 -3.48 -1.07 10.00
CA ILE A 146 -3.51 -2.14 9.01
C ILE A 146 -4.85 -2.85 9.13
N ILE A 147 -5.44 -3.20 7.98
CA ILE A 147 -6.64 -4.04 7.91
C ILE A 147 -6.21 -5.44 7.48
N LEU A 148 -6.61 -6.44 8.26
CA LEU A 148 -6.49 -7.87 7.99
C LEU A 148 -7.86 -8.53 8.16
N SER A 149 -7.98 -9.78 7.74
CA SER A 149 -9.06 -10.66 8.12
C SER A 149 -8.64 -11.55 9.30
N GLU A 150 -9.62 -11.98 10.11
CA GLU A 150 -9.38 -12.77 11.32
C GLU A 150 -8.53 -14.03 11.08
N GLU A 151 -8.76 -14.70 9.95
CA GLU A 151 -8.03 -15.91 9.59
C GLU A 151 -6.55 -15.68 9.31
N GLN A 152 -6.11 -14.44 9.05
CA GLN A 152 -4.73 -14.12 8.70
C GLN A 152 -3.80 -14.02 9.91
N ILE A 153 -4.33 -14.19 11.12
CA ILE A 153 -3.58 -14.02 12.36
C ILE A 153 -3.41 -15.37 13.08
N TYR A 154 -2.22 -15.63 13.60
CA TYR A 154 -2.00 -16.76 14.51
C TYR A 154 -2.63 -16.47 15.88
N GLN A 155 -3.67 -17.22 16.23
CA GLN A 155 -4.54 -16.98 17.41
C GLN A 155 -3.82 -17.11 18.77
N ASP A 156 -2.70 -17.84 18.82
CA ASP A 156 -1.94 -18.04 20.06
C ASP A 156 -0.91 -16.92 20.33
N ASP A 157 -0.72 -16.01 19.39
CA ASP A 157 0.24 -14.92 19.54
C ASP A 157 -0.35 -13.73 20.30
N LYS A 158 0.49 -13.05 21.07
CA LYS A 158 0.11 -11.81 21.74
C LYS A 158 0.54 -10.60 20.92
N LEU A 159 -0.38 -9.66 20.75
CA LEU A 159 -0.09 -8.37 20.16
C LEU A 159 0.77 -7.54 21.12
N SER A 160 1.73 -6.79 20.56
CA SER A 160 2.55 -5.90 21.36
C SER A 160 1.71 -4.71 21.90
N HIS A 161 2.16 -4.10 22.99
CA HIS A 161 1.53 -2.90 23.56
C HIS A 161 1.57 -1.69 22.62
N GLU A 162 2.23 -1.76 21.46
CA GLU A 162 2.22 -0.67 20.47
C GLU A 162 0.98 -0.68 19.58
N TRP A 163 0.13 -1.72 19.67
CA TRP A 163 -1.01 -1.89 18.79
C TRP A 163 -2.31 -2.15 19.56
N ILE A 164 -3.40 -1.63 19.02
CA ILE A 164 -4.78 -1.91 19.42
C ILE A 164 -5.43 -2.70 18.29
N LEU A 165 -6.19 -3.74 18.64
CA LEU A 165 -6.97 -4.51 17.68
C LEU A 165 -8.45 -4.18 17.85
N GLU A 166 -9.07 -3.68 16.79
CA GLU A 166 -10.52 -3.50 16.66
C GLU A 166 -11.06 -4.57 15.69
N SER A 167 -12.15 -5.25 16.04
CA SER A 167 -12.80 -6.25 15.18
C SER A 167 -14.17 -5.78 14.71
N ASN A 168 -14.50 -6.05 13.44
CA ASN A 168 -15.81 -5.78 12.85
C ASN A 168 -16.08 -6.73 11.67
N ASN A 169 -17.06 -7.63 11.81
CA ASN A 169 -17.52 -8.54 10.74
C ASN A 169 -16.35 -9.18 9.97
N ASP A 170 -15.57 -10.01 10.67
CA ASP A 170 -14.40 -10.76 10.19
C ASP A 170 -13.17 -9.92 9.81
N LEU A 171 -13.28 -8.59 9.80
CA LEU A 171 -12.16 -7.68 9.60
C LEU A 171 -11.54 -7.27 10.93
N LEU A 172 -10.22 -7.28 10.95
CA LEU A 172 -9.37 -6.81 12.03
C LEU A 172 -8.66 -5.54 11.61
N ARG A 173 -8.85 -4.47 12.38
CA ARG A 173 -8.13 -3.22 12.24
C ARG A 173 -7.11 -3.10 13.36
N LEU A 174 -5.83 -3.25 13.02
CA LEU A 174 -4.72 -3.08 13.95
C LEU A 174 -4.21 -1.65 13.89
N ILE A 175 -4.47 -0.87 14.94
CA ILE A 175 -4.13 0.55 15.08
C ILE A 175 -2.84 0.69 15.86
N ARG A 176 -1.89 1.48 15.34
CA ARG A 176 -0.62 1.76 16.00
C ARG A 176 -0.76 2.91 16.99
N ILE A 177 -0.54 2.66 18.28
CA ILE A 177 -0.76 3.62 19.37
C ILE A 177 0.23 4.79 19.33
N LYS A 178 1.47 4.55 18.87
CA LYS A 178 2.55 5.56 18.87
C LYS A 178 2.26 6.83 18.03
N GLN A 179 1.14 6.91 17.32
CA GLN A 179 0.76 8.05 16.48
C GLN A 179 -0.55 8.78 16.87
N GLN A 180 -1.20 8.41 17.97
CA GLN A 180 -2.36 9.20 18.46
C GLN A 180 -1.98 10.38 19.37
N LEU A 181 -0.69 10.65 19.57
CA LEU A 181 -0.17 11.68 20.49
C LEU A 181 0.56 12.86 19.82
N SER A 182 0.36 13.08 18.51
CA SER A 182 0.80 14.30 17.84
C SER A 182 -0.36 14.96 17.09
N LEU A 183 -1.28 15.55 17.88
CA LEU A 183 -2.16 16.64 17.47
C LEU A 183 -1.81 17.86 18.34
#